data_AF-A0A1C4IU18-F1
#
_entry.id   AF-A0A1C4IU18-F1
#
_cell.length_a   1.000
_cell.length_b   1.000
_cell.length_c   1.000
_cell.angle_alpha   90.00
_cell.angle_beta   90.00
_cell.angle_gamma   90.00
#
_symmetry.space_group_name_H-M   'P 1'
#
loop_
_entity.id
_entity.type
_entity.pdbx_description
1 polymer ?
#
loop_
_entity_poly.entity_id
_entity_poly.type
_entity_poly.pdbx_seq_one_letter_code
_entity_poly.pdbx_strand_id
1 'polypeptide(L)' 'MAREPRPRRERAFLPGIADIRITADEATTRAVLAVLEASFHTTDPRPYDGGRTYLQLDAGNTAPDD' A
#
# COMPACT_ATOMS: atom_id res chain seq x y z
N MET A 1 19.98 19.61 11.13
CA MET A 1 19.73 19.83 9.68
C MET A 1 18.35 19.29 9.35
N ALA A 2 17.41 20.13 8.93
CA ALA A 2 16.09 19.69 8.49
C ALA A 2 16.23 18.98 7.14
N ARG A 3 15.68 17.77 7.02
CA ARG A 3 15.73 16.96 5.80
C ARG A 3 14.88 17.65 4.73
N GLU A 4 15.47 18.01 3.58
CA GLU A 4 14.72 18.62 2.49
C GLU A 4 13.54 17.73 2.08
N PRO A 5 12.32 18.28 1.96
CA PRO A 5 11.17 17.53 1.50
C PRO A 5 11.41 17.12 0.05
N ARG A 6 11.61 15.81 -0.18
CA ARG A 6 11.74 15.27 -1.54
C ARG A 6 10.48 15.61 -2.34
N PRO A 7 10.60 15.91 -3.64
CA PRO A 7 9.44 16.16 -4.49
C PRO A 7 8.50 14.95 -4.42
N ARG A 8 7.27 15.20 -3.97
CA ARG A 8 6.22 14.18 -3.90
C ARG A 8 5.88 13.83 -5.34
N ARG A 9 6.26 12.62 -5.79
CA ARG A 9 5.82 12.11 -7.10
C ARG A 9 4.31 12.24 -7.19
N GLU A 10 3.84 12.84 -8.27
CA GLU A 10 2.42 12.97 -8.56
C GLU A 10 1.81 11.57 -8.60
N ARG A 11 0.81 11.32 -7.75
CA ARG A 11 0.21 10.00 -7.62
C ARG A 11 -0.90 9.90 -8.65
N ALA A 12 -0.75 8.99 -9.61
CA ALA A 12 -1.86 8.61 -10.46
C ALA A 12 -2.82 7.76 -9.63
N PHE A 13 -4.02 8.27 -9.38
CA PHE A 13 -5.09 7.51 -8.73
C PHE A 13 -5.90 6.82 -9.81
N LEU A 14 -5.84 5.49 -9.87
CA LEU A 14 -6.73 4.70 -10.71
C LEU A 14 -8.01 4.42 -9.91
N PRO A 15 -9.21 4.57 -10.51
CA PRO A 15 -10.47 4.18 -9.86
C PRO A 15 -10.39 2.72 -9.41
N GLY A 16 -10.81 2.46 -8.17
CA GLY A 16 -10.72 1.12 -7.58
C GLY A 16 -9.34 0.75 -7.05
N ILE A 17 -8.25 1.50 -7.30
CA ILE A 17 -6.93 1.17 -6.74
C ILE A 17 -6.64 2.03 -5.50
N ALA A 18 -6.35 1.36 -4.38
CA ALA A 18 -5.92 2.00 -3.14
C ALA A 18 -4.41 1.85 -2.93
N ASP A 19 -3.75 2.97 -2.66
CA ASP A 19 -2.35 3.00 -2.29
C ASP A 19 -2.17 2.95 -0.76
N ILE A 20 -1.52 1.91 -0.24
CA ILE A 20 -1.36 1.66 1.20
C ILE A 20 0.09 1.90 1.63
N ARG A 21 0.24 2.59 2.77
CA ARG A 21 1.52 2.77 3.45
C ARG A 21 1.42 2.25 4.88
N ILE A 22 2.24 1.26 5.20
CA ILE A 22 2.31 0.65 6.52
C ILE A 22 3.51 1.25 7.25
N THR A 23 3.29 1.74 8.47
CA THR A 23 4.33 2.20 9.39
C THR A 23 4.21 1.42 10.68
N ALA A 24 4.91 0.30 10.77
CA ALA A 24 4.92 -0.58 11.93
C ALA A 24 6.25 -1.36 11.96
N ASP A 25 6.48 -2.13 13.02
CA ASP A 25 7.56 -3.11 13.03
C ASP A 25 7.35 -4.22 11.98
N GLU A 26 8.37 -5.05 11.79
CA GLU A 26 8.37 -6.10 10.78
C GLU A 26 7.29 -7.16 11.03
N ALA A 27 7.07 -7.55 12.30
CA ALA A 27 6.08 -8.57 12.66
C ALA A 27 4.65 -8.11 12.36
N THR A 28 4.33 -6.88 12.75
CA THR A 28 3.04 -6.24 12.49
C THR A 28 2.84 -6.02 11.00
N THR A 29 3.88 -5.58 10.28
CA THR A 29 3.81 -5.38 8.83
C THR A 29 3.47 -6.69 8.12
N ARG A 30 4.10 -7.80 8.49
CA ARG A 30 3.80 -9.12 7.92
C ARG A 30 2.35 -9.57 8.19
N ALA A 31 1.86 -9.36 9.41
CA ALA A 31 0.47 -9.70 9.74
C ALA A 31 -0.54 -8.90 8.90
N VAL A 32 -0.30 -7.61 8.72
CA VAL A 32 -1.15 -6.75 7.87
C VAL A 32 -1.09 -7.20 6.42
N LEU A 33 0.11 -7.46 5.88
CA LEU A 33 0.27 -7.95 4.50
C LEU A 33 -0.51 -9.25 4.25
N ALA A 34 -0.40 -10.21 5.16
CA ALA A 34 -1.11 -11.49 5.04
C ALA A 34 -2.65 -11.32 4.98
N VAL A 35 -3.22 -10.41 5.78
CA VAL A 35 -4.66 -10.12 5.74
C VAL A 35 -5.06 -9.44 4.42
N LEU A 36 -4.25 -8.48 3.96
CA LEU A 36 -4.52 -7.75 2.73
C LEU A 36 -4.43 -8.67 1.50
N GLU A 37 -3.43 -9.54 1.44
CA GLU A 37 -3.25 -10.54 0.37
C GLU A 37 -4.38 -11.58 0.34
N ALA A 38 -4.95 -11.92 1.50
CA ALA A 38 -6.10 -12.83 1.57
C ALA A 38 -7.42 -12.21 1.10
N SER A 39 -7.52 -10.87 1.18
CA SER A 39 -8.79 -10.15 0.96
C SER A 39 -8.84 -9.39 -0.36
N PHE A 40 -7.67 -9.05 -0.92
CA PHE A 40 -7.55 -8.18 -2.09
C PHE A 40 -6.47 -8.68 -3.05
N HIS A 41 -6.59 -8.28 -4.31
CA HIS A 41 -5.46 -8.36 -5.24
C HIS A 41 -4.47 -7.25 -4.91
N THR A 42 -3.26 -7.62 -4.50
CA THR A 42 -2.21 -6.69 -4.09
C THR A 42 -1.02 -6.76 -5.05
N THR A 43 -0.29 -5.66 -5.17
CA THR A 43 1.05 -5.66 -5.79
C THR A 43 2.09 -6.10 -4.76
N ASP A 44 3.24 -6.57 -5.24
CA ASP A 44 4.40 -6.84 -4.38
C ASP A 44 4.73 -5.66 -3.46
N PRO A 45 4.82 -5.89 -2.13
CA PRO A 45 5.19 -4.87 -1.18
C PRO A 45 6.60 -4.36 -1.45
N ARG A 46 6.75 -3.04 -1.51
CA ARG A 46 8.03 -2.38 -1.78
C ARG A 46 8.49 -1.58 -0.56
N PRO A 47 9.78 -1.65 -0.20
CA PRO A 47 10.33 -0.81 0.85
C PRO A 47 10.24 0.66 0.43
N TYR A 48 9.76 1.49 1.34
CA TYR A 48 9.63 2.93 1.19
C TYR A 48 10.47 3.63 2.27
N ASP A 49 11.03 4.78 1.92
CA ASP A 49 11.91 5.54 2.79
C ASP A 49 11.37 5.71 4.21
N GLY A 50 12.25 5.42 5.19
CA GLY A 50 11.95 5.55 6.61
C GLY A 50 11.33 4.32 7.27
N GLY A 51 11.63 3.10 6.77
CA GLY A 51 11.18 1.85 7.38
C GLY A 51 9.71 1.54 7.13
N ARG A 52 9.17 2.02 6.01
CA ARG A 52 7.75 1.89 5.67
C ARG A 52 7.59 0.88 4.55
N THR A 53 6.48 0.16 4.56
CA THR A 53 6.12 -0.75 3.46
C THR A 53 5.02 -0.11 2.64
N TYR A 54 5.16 -0.17 1.32
CA TYR A 54 4.20 0.36 0.36
C TYR A 54 3.65 -0.75 -0.51
N LEU A 55 2.34 -0.79 -0.69
CA LEU A 55 1.68 -1.66 -1.66
C LEU A 55 0.49 -0.93 -2.29
N GLN A 56 0.08 -1.39 -3.47
CA GLN A 56 -1.20 -1.03 -4.05
C GLN A 56 -2.13 -2.24 -3.92
N LEU A 57 -3.40 -1.99 -3.67
CA LEU A 57 -4.43 -3.03 -3.66
C LEU A 57 -5.59 -2.61 -4.55
N ASP A 58 -6.24 -3.60 -5.16
CA ASP A 58 -7.49 -3.42 -5.87
C ASP A 58 -8.66 -3.47 -4.86
N ALA A 59 -9.26 -2.31 -4.64
CA ALA A 59 -10.45 -2.07 -3.83
C ALA A 59 -11.71 -1.86 -4.70
N GLY A 60 -11.68 -2.21 -5.98
CA GLY A 60 -12.85 -2.22 -6.84
C GLY A 60 -13.96 -3.11 -6.26
N ASN A 61 -15.21 -2.87 -6.68
CA ASN A 61 -16.30 -3.79 -6.33
C ASN A 61 -16.02 -5.14 -7.00
N THR A 62 -15.63 -6.14 -6.22
CA THR A 62 -15.39 -7.51 -6.69
C THR A 62 -16.65 -8.38 -6.64
N ALA A 63 -17.77 -7.85 -6.12
CA ALA A 63 -19.04 -8.56 -6.20
C ALA A 63 -19.44 -8.68 -7.69
N PRO A 64 -19.87 -9.87 -8.13
CA PRO A 64 -20.46 -10.00 -9.46
C PRO A 64 -21.64 -9.03 -9.59
N ASP A 65 -21.79 -8.43 -10.77
CA ASP A 65 -22.98 -7.67 -11.09
C ASP A 65 -24.18 -8.65 -11.08
N ASP A 66 -25.11 -8.45 -10.13
CA ASP A 66 -26.41 -9.14 -10.08
C ASP A 66 -27.35 -8.67 -11.21
#